data_AF-A0A1F8JLS2-F1
#
_entry.id   AF-A0A1F8JLS2-F1
#
_cell.length_a   1.000
_cell.length_b   1.000
_cell.length_c   1.000
_cell.angle_alpha   90.00
_cell.angle_beta   90.00
_cell.angle_gamma   90.00
#
_symmetry.space_group_name_H-M   'P 1'
#
loop_
_entity.id
_entity.type
_entity.pdbx_description
1 polymer ?
#
loop_
_entity_poly.entity_id
_entity_poly.type
_entity_poly.pdbx_seq_one_letter_code
_entity_poly.pdbx_strand_id
1 'polypeptide(L)'
;MTLNQILALDPDLRTQIFQSSTAVRILMNRGVTFNQILALDPDLRTQILQSYADVNIFMSGGVTFDQILELDPDLRTQILQSSTAVCILMYGGVTFDQILELDPDLRTQILQSSTAVRRLMNRGVTFNQILALDPDLRTQILQSYADVNILMSGGVTFDQILALDPDLRTQILQSPNDVSTLMYGGVTFDQILALDPDLRIQILQSSTAVRILMNRGVTFNQILALDPDLRTQILQSSAAVNILMSRNVTFNQILALDPDLRTQILQSSITVMIRLDQGETWNDIVAHF
;
A
#
# COMPACT_ATOMS: atom_id res chain seq x y z
N MET A 1 16.69 39.29 23.01
CA MET A 1 15.49 39.94 23.54
C MET A 1 15.78 40.36 24.97
N THR A 2 15.63 41.64 25.30
CA THR A 2 15.76 42.14 26.68
C THR A 2 14.40 42.35 27.31
N LEU A 3 14.26 42.15 28.62
CA LEU A 3 13.01 42.42 29.36
C LEU A 3 12.47 43.84 29.08
N ASN A 4 13.37 44.82 28.95
CA ASN A 4 13.02 46.21 28.65
C ASN A 4 12.35 46.40 27.28
N GLN A 5 12.65 45.56 26.29
CA GLN A 5 12.00 45.61 24.97
C GLN A 5 10.55 45.11 25.06
N ILE A 6 10.28 44.09 25.87
CA ILE A 6 8.94 43.54 26.08
C ILE A 6 8.07 44.52 26.89
N LEU A 7 8.66 45.15 27.91
CA LEU A 7 8.00 46.15 28.74
C LEU A 7 7.70 47.47 28.02
N ALA A 8 8.28 47.69 26.84
CA ALA A 8 7.98 48.84 25.98
C ALA A 8 6.85 48.57 24.97
N LEU A 9 6.40 47.31 24.84
CA LEU A 9 5.26 46.96 23.98
C LEU A 9 3.95 47.46 24.59
N ASP A 10 3.00 47.78 23.72
CA ASP A 10 1.59 48.00 24.08
C ASP A 10 1.05 46.84 24.94
N PRO A 11 0.18 47.08 25.95
CA PRO A 11 -0.29 46.05 26.88
C PRO A 11 -0.92 44.82 26.22
N ASP A 12 -1.68 44.99 25.13
CA ASP A 12 -2.37 43.88 24.48
C ASP A 12 -1.36 42.99 23.75
N LEU A 13 -0.45 43.62 23.00
CA LEU A 13 0.63 42.92 22.33
C LEU A 13 1.57 42.23 23.34
N ARG A 14 1.89 42.90 24.44
CA ARG A 14 2.70 42.31 25.51
C ARG A 14 2.02 41.06 26.07
N THR A 15 0.71 41.12 26.30
CA THR A 15 -0.09 39.99 26.80
C THR A 15 -0.04 38.83 25.81
N GLN A 16 -0.27 39.09 24.52
CA GLN A 16 -0.19 38.06 23.48
C GLN A 16 1.20 37.41 23.43
N ILE A 17 2.28 38.19 23.44
CA ILE A 17 3.66 37.67 23.41
C ILE A 17 3.96 36.82 24.65
N PHE A 18 3.49 37.21 25.83
CA PHE A 18 3.67 36.39 27.04
C PHE A 18 2.87 35.10 26.98
N GLN A 19 1.61 35.16 26.54
CA GLN A 19 0.75 33.97 26.38
C GLN A 19 1.31 33.00 25.34
N SER A 20 1.92 33.52 24.27
CA SER A 20 2.54 32.75 23.20
C SER A 20 4.06 32.63 23.35
N SER A 21 4.61 32.78 24.56
CA SER A 21 6.07 32.81 24.79
C SER A 21 6.80 31.55 24.29
N THR A 22 6.16 30.38 24.38
CA THR A 22 6.68 29.13 23.80
C THR A 22 6.77 29.21 22.27
N ALA A 23 5.73 29.71 21.60
CA ALA A 23 5.70 29.89 20.16
C ALA A 23 6.80 30.86 19.71
N VAL A 24 6.89 32.02 20.36
CA VAL A 24 7.92 33.04 20.09
C VAL A 24 9.32 32.44 20.23
N ARG A 25 9.59 31.70 21.32
CA ARG A 25 10.88 31.05 21.54
C ARG A 25 11.21 30.04 20.43
N ILE A 26 10.24 29.22 20.01
CA ILE A 26 10.44 28.22 18.97
C ILE A 26 10.74 28.89 17.62
N LEU A 27 9.97 29.90 17.24
CA LEU A 27 10.20 30.67 16.01
C LEU A 27 11.58 31.34 16.02
N MET A 28 11.96 31.94 17.16
CA MET A 28 13.29 32.54 17.33
C MET A 28 14.43 31.52 17.23
N ASN A 29 14.25 30.32 17.81
CA ASN A 29 15.23 29.24 17.66
C ASN A 29 15.35 28.75 16.21
N ARG A 30 14.35 29.00 15.37
CA ARG A 30 14.35 28.75 13.92
C ARG A 30 14.86 29.93 13.10
N GLY A 31 15.34 30.99 13.74
CA GLY A 31 15.91 32.16 13.07
C GLY A 31 14.92 33.28 12.76
N VAL A 32 13.64 33.15 13.13
CA VAL A 32 12.68 34.25 13.02
C VAL A 32 13.00 35.29 14.09
N THR A 33 13.39 36.48 13.70
CA THR A 33 13.71 37.53 14.67
C THR A 33 12.46 37.98 15.41
N PHE A 34 12.63 38.42 16.65
CA PHE A 34 11.53 38.99 17.43
C PHE A 34 10.89 40.18 16.70
N ASN A 35 11.69 41.01 16.03
CA ASN A 35 11.18 42.15 15.24
C ASN A 35 10.33 41.70 14.04
N GLN A 36 10.67 40.60 13.37
CA GLN A 36 9.82 40.02 12.32
C GLN A 36 8.46 39.62 12.89
N ILE A 37 8.43 38.97 14.06
CA ILE A 37 7.17 38.60 14.72
C ILE A 37 6.34 39.84 15.08
N LEU A 38 6.97 40.90 15.57
CA LEU A 38 6.29 42.15 15.93
C LEU A 38 5.81 42.96 14.73
N ALA A 39 6.43 42.79 13.56
CA ALA A 39 6.09 43.51 12.34
C ALA A 39 4.88 42.91 11.60
N LEU A 40 4.49 41.67 11.92
CA LEU A 40 3.29 41.04 11.38
C LEU A 40 2.03 41.85 11.74
N ASP A 41 1.05 41.90 10.86
CA ASP A 41 -0.27 42.43 11.25
C ASP A 41 -0.86 41.61 12.41
N PRO A 42 -1.76 42.18 13.23
CA PRO A 42 -2.25 41.52 14.45
C PRO A 42 -2.92 40.16 14.21
N ASP A 43 -3.68 40.02 13.13
CA ASP A 43 -4.43 38.80 12.83
C ASP A 43 -3.49 37.68 12.38
N LEU A 44 -2.58 38.01 11.46
CA LEU A 44 -1.55 37.08 11.01
C LEU A 44 -0.62 36.67 12.15
N ARG A 45 -0.21 37.61 12.99
CA ARG A 45 0.61 37.31 14.17
C ARG A 45 -0.11 36.32 15.08
N THR A 46 -1.40 36.51 15.30
CA THR A 46 -2.23 35.59 16.08
C THR A 46 -2.24 34.21 15.43
N GLN A 47 -2.50 34.13 14.14
CA GLN A 47 -2.51 32.87 13.39
C GLN A 47 -1.16 32.14 13.48
N ILE A 48 -0.04 32.82 13.21
CA ILE A 48 1.31 32.24 13.26
C ILE A 48 1.67 31.76 14.66
N LEU A 49 1.33 32.56 15.69
CA LEU A 49 1.62 32.19 17.07
C LEU A 49 0.73 31.03 17.56
N GLN A 50 -0.47 30.87 17.03
CA GLN A 50 -1.35 29.73 17.31
C GLN A 50 -0.90 28.47 16.57
N SER A 51 -0.53 28.60 15.28
CA SER A 51 -0.03 27.53 14.42
C SER A 51 1.49 27.33 14.49
N TYR A 52 2.14 27.77 15.55
CA TYR A 52 3.61 27.77 15.65
C TYR A 52 4.24 26.39 15.50
N ALA A 53 3.51 25.33 15.88
CA ALA A 53 3.97 23.95 15.73
C ALA A 53 4.10 23.58 14.25
N ASP A 54 3.09 23.94 13.45
CA ASP A 54 3.06 23.73 11.99
C ASP A 54 4.11 24.58 11.28
N VAL A 55 4.25 25.85 11.66
CA VAL A 55 5.30 26.73 11.16
C VAL A 55 6.69 26.13 11.46
N ASN A 56 6.89 25.61 12.68
CA ASN A 56 8.14 24.95 13.04
C ASN A 56 8.40 23.66 12.25
N ILE A 57 7.35 22.87 11.95
CA ILE A 57 7.47 21.70 11.07
C ILE A 57 7.93 22.13 9.68
N PHE A 58 7.33 23.17 9.12
CA PHE A 58 7.71 23.70 7.82
C PHE A 58 9.15 24.19 7.75
N MET A 59 9.53 25.02 8.73
CA MET A 59 10.91 25.50 8.83
C MET A 59 11.91 24.37 9.06
N SER A 60 11.49 23.25 9.66
CA SER A 60 12.32 22.03 9.73
C SER A 60 12.45 21.34 8.37
N GLY A 61 11.39 21.36 7.57
CA GLY A 61 11.35 20.79 6.23
C GLY A 61 11.98 21.66 5.15
N GLY A 62 12.49 22.84 5.51
CA GLY A 62 13.20 23.74 4.60
C GLY A 62 12.34 24.86 3.98
N VAL A 63 11.07 24.99 4.34
CA VAL A 63 10.24 26.14 3.94
C VAL A 63 10.60 27.33 4.81
N THR A 64 10.92 28.48 4.20
CA THR A 64 11.30 29.67 4.95
C THR A 64 10.09 30.32 5.63
N PHE A 65 10.36 31.14 6.65
CA PHE A 65 9.29 31.90 7.30
C PHE A 65 8.62 32.86 6.31
N ASP A 66 9.39 33.55 5.48
CA ASP A 66 8.87 34.48 4.48
C ASP A 66 7.98 33.78 3.44
N GLN A 67 8.36 32.58 2.99
CA GLN A 67 7.52 31.77 2.09
C GLN A 67 6.15 31.44 2.71
N ILE A 68 6.08 31.21 4.03
CA ILE A 68 4.80 30.99 4.73
C ILE A 68 3.98 32.28 4.78
N LEU A 69 4.64 33.43 4.94
CA LEU A 69 3.96 34.74 5.03
C LEU A 69 3.46 35.26 3.68
N GLU A 70 4.06 34.83 2.57
CA GLU A 70 3.66 35.22 1.22
C GLU A 70 2.40 34.50 0.73
N LEU A 71 1.98 33.40 1.38
CA LEU A 71 0.78 32.66 1.02
C LEU A 71 -0.50 33.46 1.27
N ASP A 72 -1.48 33.42 0.38
CA ASP A 72 -2.80 33.97 0.65
C ASP A 72 -3.41 33.38 1.95
N PRO A 73 -4.22 34.12 2.72
CA PRO A 73 -4.65 33.72 4.07
C PRO A 73 -5.32 32.33 4.15
N ASP A 74 -6.20 32.02 3.19
CA ASP A 74 -6.92 30.75 3.14
C ASP A 74 -5.96 29.60 2.82
N LEU A 75 -5.09 29.81 1.83
CA LEU A 75 -4.08 28.84 1.43
C LEU A 75 -3.08 28.58 2.56
N ARG A 76 -2.63 29.63 3.24
CA ARG A 76 -1.75 29.55 4.40
C ARG A 76 -2.35 28.69 5.49
N THR A 77 -3.63 28.88 5.78
CA THR A 77 -4.37 28.08 6.77
C THR A 77 -4.37 26.60 6.37
N GLN A 78 -4.76 26.29 5.13
CA GLN A 78 -4.81 24.92 4.62
C GLN A 78 -3.44 24.23 4.65
N ILE A 79 -2.40 24.94 4.20
CA ILE A 79 -1.04 24.43 4.10
C ILE A 79 -0.44 24.22 5.48
N LEU A 80 -0.62 25.17 6.42
CA LEU A 80 -0.19 25.00 7.82
C LEU A 80 -0.87 23.79 8.47
N GLN A 81 -2.18 23.62 8.32
CA GLN A 81 -2.89 22.45 8.83
C GLN A 81 -2.38 21.13 8.23
N SER A 82 -1.78 21.19 7.04
CA SER A 82 -1.22 20.06 6.31
C SER A 82 0.32 20.01 6.39
N SER A 83 0.95 20.69 7.35
CA SER A 83 2.40 20.88 7.43
C SER A 83 3.21 19.58 7.32
N THR A 84 2.77 18.55 8.04
CA THR A 84 3.41 17.23 8.00
C THR A 84 3.28 16.57 6.63
N ALA A 85 2.11 16.67 5.99
CA ALA A 85 1.86 16.09 4.67
C ALA A 85 2.70 16.75 3.58
N VAL A 86 2.80 18.08 3.61
CA VAL A 86 3.67 18.83 2.70
C VAL A 86 5.13 18.42 2.90
N CYS A 87 5.62 18.36 4.15
CA CYS A 87 6.99 17.91 4.43
C CYS A 87 7.23 16.48 3.93
N ILE A 88 6.26 15.56 4.06
CA ILE A 88 6.35 14.20 3.52
C ILE A 88 6.60 14.23 2.00
N LEU A 89 5.85 15.05 1.26
CA LEU A 89 6.01 15.21 -0.19
C LEU A 89 7.37 15.84 -0.54
N MET A 90 7.79 16.86 0.22
CA MET A 90 9.09 17.51 0.04
C MET A 90 10.27 16.56 0.26
N TYR A 91 10.22 15.72 1.30
CA TYR A 91 11.22 14.67 1.49
C TYR A 91 11.19 13.62 0.37
N GLY A 92 10.07 13.47 -0.34
CA GLY A 92 9.94 12.65 -1.53
C GLY A 92 10.44 13.32 -2.82
N GLY A 93 10.88 14.58 -2.76
CA GLY A 93 11.39 15.33 -3.90
C GLY A 93 10.36 16.21 -4.61
N VAL A 94 9.15 16.39 -4.06
CA VAL A 94 8.18 17.37 -4.56
C VAL A 94 8.47 18.74 -3.97
N THR A 95 8.73 19.75 -4.79
CA THR A 95 9.03 21.10 -4.28
C THR A 95 7.81 21.73 -3.63
N PHE A 96 8.04 22.70 -2.72
CA PHE A 96 6.96 23.44 -2.09
C PHE A 96 6.08 24.16 -3.14
N ASP A 97 6.71 24.81 -4.12
CA ASP A 97 6.01 25.51 -5.20
C ASP A 97 5.13 24.57 -6.03
N GLN A 98 5.63 23.38 -6.37
CA GLN A 98 4.81 22.36 -7.06
C GLN A 98 3.56 21.95 -6.29
N ILE A 99 3.60 21.96 -4.94
CA ILE A 99 2.43 21.67 -4.11
C ILE A 99 1.45 22.84 -4.15
N LEU A 100 1.95 24.07 -4.18
CA LEU A 100 1.14 25.29 -4.21
C LEU A 100 0.46 25.53 -5.56
N GLU A 101 1.09 25.11 -6.65
CA GLU A 101 0.59 25.21 -8.03
C GLU A 101 -0.57 24.24 -8.32
N LEU A 102 -0.80 23.23 -7.48
CA LEU A 102 -1.91 22.30 -7.65
C LEU A 102 -3.26 23.02 -7.49
N ASP A 103 -4.24 22.67 -8.31
CA ASP A 103 -5.63 23.09 -8.10
C ASP A 103 -6.09 22.74 -6.67
N PRO A 104 -6.93 23.57 -6.02
CA PRO A 104 -7.27 23.41 -4.59
C PRO A 104 -7.77 22.01 -4.19
N ASP A 105 -8.63 21.40 -5.01
CA ASP A 105 -9.18 20.06 -4.75
C ASP A 105 -8.11 18.97 -4.89
N LEU A 106 -7.29 19.07 -5.94
CA LEU A 106 -6.18 18.16 -6.19
C LEU A 106 -5.13 18.25 -5.09
N ARG A 107 -4.79 19.47 -4.66
CA ARG A 107 -3.90 19.72 -3.53
C ARG A 107 -4.42 19.06 -2.27
N THR A 108 -5.70 19.23 -1.96
CA THR A 108 -6.33 18.60 -0.80
C THR A 108 -6.20 17.08 -0.86
N GLN A 109 -6.55 16.47 -1.99
CA GLN A 109 -6.45 15.03 -2.21
C GLN A 109 -5.01 14.51 -2.03
N ILE A 110 -4.04 15.21 -2.64
CA ILE A 110 -2.62 14.85 -2.59
C ILE A 110 -2.06 15.00 -1.18
N LEU A 111 -2.42 16.05 -0.44
CA LEU A 111 -1.98 16.25 0.94
C LEU A 111 -2.56 15.19 1.88
N GLN A 112 -3.86 14.91 1.75
CA GLN A 112 -4.52 13.83 2.50
C GLN A 112 -3.89 12.46 2.19
N SER A 113 -3.41 12.26 0.96
CA SER A 113 -2.78 11.02 0.50
C SER A 113 -1.23 11.09 0.46
N SER A 114 -0.61 12.06 1.14
CA SER A 114 0.83 12.37 1.00
C SER A 114 1.74 11.16 1.25
N THR A 115 1.38 10.30 2.20
CA THR A 115 2.12 9.05 2.46
C THR A 115 2.01 8.07 1.30
N ALA A 116 0.81 7.90 0.74
CA ALA A 116 0.57 7.04 -0.42
C ALA A 116 1.37 7.53 -1.64
N VAL A 117 1.28 8.84 -1.94
CA VAL A 117 2.05 9.50 -3.00
C VAL A 117 3.54 9.24 -2.83
N ARG A 118 4.11 9.53 -1.65
CA ARG A 118 5.54 9.30 -1.39
C ARG A 118 5.92 7.83 -1.55
N ARG A 119 5.07 6.89 -1.13
CA ARG A 119 5.36 5.45 -1.25
C ARG A 119 5.40 5.00 -2.71
N LEU A 120 4.48 5.48 -3.54
CA LEU A 120 4.49 5.24 -4.98
C LEU A 120 5.74 5.86 -5.64
N MET A 121 6.11 7.08 -5.24
CA MET A 121 7.34 7.73 -5.70
C MET A 121 8.61 6.95 -5.34
N ASN A 122 8.69 6.41 -4.13
CA ASN A 122 9.79 5.53 -3.73
C ASN A 122 9.84 4.21 -4.54
N ARG A 123 8.75 3.85 -5.24
CA ARG A 123 8.70 2.73 -6.19
C ARG A 123 8.90 3.14 -7.64
N GLY A 124 9.30 4.38 -7.89
CA GLY A 124 9.63 4.89 -9.22
C GLY A 124 8.45 5.49 -9.97
N VAL A 125 7.26 5.61 -9.35
CA VAL A 125 6.13 6.34 -9.95
C VAL A 125 6.36 7.84 -9.77
N THR A 126 6.57 8.58 -10.84
CA THR A 126 6.82 10.02 -10.73
C THR A 126 5.59 10.77 -10.20
N PHE A 127 5.82 11.92 -9.55
CA PHE A 127 4.73 12.77 -9.10
C PHE A 127 3.80 13.17 -10.26
N ASN A 128 4.38 13.52 -11.41
CA ASN A 128 3.60 13.86 -12.62
C ASN A 128 2.77 12.68 -13.15
N GLN A 129 3.25 11.44 -13.06
CA GLN A 129 2.43 10.27 -13.41
C GLN A 129 1.21 10.14 -12.50
N ILE A 130 1.36 10.41 -11.19
CA ILE A 130 0.23 10.39 -10.24
C ILE A 130 -0.76 11.52 -10.57
N LEU A 131 -0.26 12.72 -10.87
CA LEU A 131 -1.11 13.85 -11.25
C LEU A 131 -1.81 13.65 -12.58
N ALA A 132 -1.22 12.94 -13.54
CA ALA A 132 -1.82 12.70 -14.86
C ALA A 132 -2.97 11.67 -14.84
N LEU A 133 -3.16 10.93 -13.74
CA LEU A 133 -4.27 10.00 -13.61
C LEU A 133 -5.62 10.73 -13.62
N ASP A 134 -6.63 10.11 -14.23
CA ASP A 134 -8.02 10.56 -14.08
C ASP A 134 -8.40 10.62 -12.59
N PRO A 135 -9.24 11.58 -12.14
CA PRO A 135 -9.51 11.79 -10.71
C PRO A 135 -9.97 10.55 -9.94
N ASP A 136 -10.87 9.75 -10.53
CA ASP A 136 -11.39 8.53 -9.89
C ASP A 136 -10.31 7.46 -9.79
N LEU A 137 -9.52 7.30 -10.85
CA LEU A 137 -8.39 6.37 -10.87
C LEU A 137 -7.32 6.78 -9.87
N ARG A 138 -7.00 8.08 -9.78
CA ARG A 138 -6.07 8.60 -8.80
C ARG A 138 -6.55 8.29 -7.38
N THR A 139 -7.84 8.51 -7.12
CA THR A 139 -8.45 8.17 -5.82
C THR A 139 -8.29 6.69 -5.50
N GLN A 140 -8.66 5.81 -6.42
CA GLN A 140 -8.53 4.36 -6.26
C GLN A 140 -7.08 3.95 -5.97
N ILE A 141 -6.12 4.41 -6.77
CA ILE A 141 -4.70 4.06 -6.62
C ILE A 141 -4.13 4.59 -5.29
N LEU A 142 -4.48 5.80 -4.89
CA LEU A 142 -4.01 6.39 -3.64
C LEU A 142 -4.64 5.71 -2.41
N GLN A 143 -5.89 5.26 -2.49
CA GLN A 143 -6.54 4.49 -1.42
C GLN A 143 -5.97 3.07 -1.32
N SER A 144 -5.73 2.41 -2.46
CA SER A 144 -5.16 1.06 -2.55
C SER A 144 -3.63 1.04 -2.70
N TYR A 145 -2.93 2.10 -2.26
CA TYR A 145 -1.49 2.24 -2.50
C TYR A 145 -0.66 1.10 -1.89
N ALA A 146 -1.12 0.50 -0.80
CA ALA A 146 -0.46 -0.64 -0.17
C ALA A 146 -0.49 -1.86 -1.11
N ASP A 147 -1.65 -2.13 -1.72
CA ASP A 147 -1.87 -3.24 -2.64
C ASP A 147 -1.09 -3.03 -3.94
N VAL A 148 -1.11 -1.81 -4.48
CA VAL A 148 -0.28 -1.40 -5.63
C VAL A 148 1.20 -1.65 -5.32
N ASN A 149 1.68 -1.27 -4.14
CA ASN A 149 3.08 -1.50 -3.74
C ASN A 149 3.42 -2.99 -3.62
N ILE A 150 2.49 -3.84 -3.17
CA ILE A 150 2.70 -5.29 -3.11
C ILE A 150 2.87 -5.85 -4.52
N LEU A 151 1.96 -5.51 -5.44
CA LEU A 151 2.04 -5.91 -6.86
C LEU A 151 3.35 -5.46 -7.51
N MET A 152 3.74 -4.21 -7.30
CA MET A 152 5.01 -3.68 -7.80
C MET A 152 6.23 -4.36 -7.18
N SER A 153 6.15 -4.85 -5.94
CA SER A 153 7.20 -5.68 -5.34
C SER A 153 7.27 -7.06 -5.98
N GLY A 154 6.11 -7.61 -6.38
CA GLY A 154 6.00 -8.87 -7.10
C GLY A 154 6.40 -8.80 -8.57
N GLY A 155 6.75 -7.61 -9.08
CA GLY A 155 7.22 -7.40 -10.45
C GLY A 155 6.15 -6.92 -11.43
N VAL A 156 4.94 -6.60 -10.96
CA VAL A 156 3.91 -5.95 -11.81
C VAL A 156 4.22 -4.47 -11.94
N THR A 157 4.39 -3.96 -13.15
CA THR A 157 4.68 -2.54 -13.36
C THR A 157 3.46 -1.67 -13.05
N PHE A 158 3.70 -0.40 -12.71
CA PHE A 158 2.61 0.56 -12.49
C PHE A 158 1.72 0.69 -13.74
N ASP A 159 2.32 0.78 -14.93
CA ASP A 159 1.60 0.86 -16.20
C ASP A 159 0.72 -0.38 -16.46
N GLN A 160 1.19 -1.58 -16.09
CA GLN A 160 0.35 -2.79 -16.17
C GLN A 160 -0.88 -2.71 -15.26
N ILE A 161 -0.75 -2.14 -14.06
CA ILE A 161 -1.88 -1.95 -13.13
C ILE A 161 -2.88 -0.93 -13.71
N LEU A 162 -2.38 0.14 -14.32
CA LEU A 162 -3.23 1.16 -14.94
C LEU A 162 -3.94 0.65 -16.20
N ALA A 163 -3.30 -0.22 -16.98
CA ALA A 163 -3.86 -0.78 -18.21
C ALA A 163 -5.02 -1.76 -17.99
N LEU A 164 -5.21 -2.26 -16.76
CA LEU A 164 -6.37 -3.08 -16.41
C LEU A 164 -7.66 -2.27 -16.55
N ASP A 165 -8.73 -2.92 -17.02
CA ASP A 165 -10.06 -2.36 -16.90
C ASP A 165 -10.45 -2.17 -15.41
N PRO A 166 -11.41 -1.29 -15.08
CA PRO A 166 -11.70 -0.92 -13.69
C PRO A 166 -12.12 -2.10 -12.79
N ASP A 167 -12.93 -3.03 -13.30
CA ASP A 167 -13.44 -4.16 -12.52
C ASP A 167 -12.31 -5.14 -12.23
N LEU A 168 -11.51 -5.44 -13.24
CA LEU A 168 -10.35 -6.27 -13.09
C LEU A 168 -9.28 -5.64 -12.19
N ARG A 169 -9.01 -4.34 -12.33
CA ARG A 169 -8.09 -3.64 -11.44
C ARG A 169 -8.53 -3.78 -9.99
N THR A 170 -9.82 -3.61 -9.72
CA THR A 170 -10.39 -3.77 -8.38
C THR A 170 -10.17 -5.19 -7.85
N GLN A 171 -10.48 -6.21 -8.66
CA GLN A 171 -10.28 -7.61 -8.28
C GLN A 171 -8.81 -7.93 -7.97
N ILE A 172 -7.88 -7.46 -8.80
CA ILE A 172 -6.44 -7.67 -8.62
C ILE A 172 -5.92 -6.94 -7.37
N LEU A 173 -6.36 -5.70 -7.14
CA LEU A 173 -6.00 -4.93 -5.95
C LEU A 173 -6.62 -5.47 -4.66
N GLN A 174 -7.68 -6.26 -4.73
CA GLN A 174 -8.22 -6.98 -3.57
C GLN A 174 -7.41 -8.23 -3.20
N SER A 175 -6.58 -8.75 -4.10
CA SER A 175 -5.82 -10.00 -3.92
C SER A 175 -4.32 -9.87 -4.26
N PRO A 176 -3.61 -8.79 -3.85
CA PRO A 176 -2.26 -8.51 -4.35
C PRO A 176 -1.21 -9.51 -3.87
N ASN A 177 -1.41 -10.06 -2.66
CA ASN A 177 -0.56 -11.11 -2.10
C ASN A 177 -0.74 -12.44 -2.84
N ASP A 178 -1.95 -12.75 -3.29
CA ASP A 178 -2.24 -13.96 -4.04
C ASP A 178 -1.65 -13.91 -5.45
N VAL A 179 -1.79 -12.77 -6.12
CA VAL A 179 -1.11 -12.50 -7.39
C VAL A 179 0.40 -12.67 -7.23
N SER A 180 0.98 -12.03 -6.21
CA SER A 180 2.41 -12.14 -5.93
C SER A 180 2.82 -13.59 -5.64
N THR A 181 2.03 -14.34 -4.89
CA THR A 181 2.29 -15.75 -4.55
C THR A 181 2.34 -16.62 -5.80
N LEU A 182 1.41 -16.43 -6.74
CA LEU A 182 1.42 -17.13 -8.04
C LEU A 182 2.63 -16.73 -8.87
N MET A 183 2.98 -15.44 -8.92
CA MET A 183 4.15 -14.95 -9.64
C MET A 183 5.47 -15.48 -9.09
N TYR A 184 5.62 -15.54 -7.76
CA TYR A 184 6.77 -16.21 -7.13
C TYR A 184 6.80 -17.72 -7.45
N GLY A 185 5.65 -18.34 -7.70
CA GLY A 185 5.53 -19.72 -8.16
C GLY A 185 5.84 -19.91 -9.65
N GLY A 186 6.10 -18.85 -10.41
CA GLY A 186 6.42 -18.90 -11.84
C GLY A 186 5.23 -18.70 -12.78
N VAL A 187 4.05 -18.33 -12.27
CA VAL A 187 2.90 -17.94 -13.10
C VAL A 187 3.05 -16.47 -13.51
N THR A 188 3.03 -16.16 -14.81
CA THR A 188 3.17 -14.76 -15.25
C THR A 188 1.92 -13.95 -14.94
N PHE A 189 2.06 -12.63 -14.81
CA PHE A 189 0.90 -11.75 -14.62
C PHE A 189 -0.11 -11.91 -15.77
N ASP A 190 0.35 -11.96 -17.02
CA ASP A 190 -0.50 -12.19 -18.18
C ASP A 190 -1.26 -13.52 -18.14
N GLN A 191 -0.65 -14.59 -17.60
CA GLN A 191 -1.34 -15.87 -17.40
C GLN A 191 -2.47 -15.74 -16.38
N ILE A 192 -2.29 -14.96 -15.31
CA ILE A 192 -3.35 -14.67 -14.33
C ILE A 192 -4.48 -13.87 -15.00
N LEU A 193 -4.13 -12.88 -15.82
CA LEU A 193 -5.11 -12.02 -16.51
C LEU A 193 -5.87 -12.74 -17.63
N ALA A 194 -5.30 -13.80 -18.21
CA ALA A 194 -5.94 -14.60 -19.25
C ALA A 194 -7.00 -15.58 -18.72
N LEU A 195 -7.08 -15.80 -17.41
CA LEU A 195 -8.08 -16.68 -16.80
C LEU A 195 -9.48 -16.06 -16.91
N ASP A 196 -10.49 -16.87 -17.19
CA ASP A 196 -11.89 -16.44 -17.05
C ASP A 196 -12.16 -15.91 -15.63
N PRO A 197 -13.06 -14.93 -15.43
CA PRO A 197 -13.23 -14.24 -14.15
C PRO A 197 -13.43 -15.17 -12.94
N ASP A 198 -14.31 -16.16 -13.03
CA ASP A 198 -14.59 -17.10 -11.93
C ASP A 198 -13.38 -17.99 -11.62
N LEU A 199 -12.71 -18.46 -12.67
CA LEU A 199 -11.49 -19.26 -12.53
C LEU A 199 -10.37 -18.45 -11.89
N ARG A 200 -10.23 -17.18 -12.27
CA ARG A 200 -9.24 -16.26 -11.69
C ARG A 200 -9.47 -16.09 -10.20
N ILE A 201 -10.71 -15.87 -9.78
CA ILE A 201 -11.07 -15.77 -8.35
C ILE A 201 -10.68 -17.04 -7.62
N GLN A 202 -11.07 -18.21 -8.14
CA GLN A 202 -10.75 -19.50 -7.52
C GLN A 202 -9.23 -19.71 -7.38
N ILE A 203 -8.48 -19.41 -8.44
CA ILE A 203 -7.03 -19.57 -8.49
C ILE A 203 -6.31 -18.60 -7.55
N LEU A 204 -6.76 -17.33 -7.49
CA LEU A 204 -6.22 -16.35 -6.55
C LEU A 204 -6.50 -16.74 -5.10
N GLN A 205 -7.74 -17.10 -4.77
CA GLN A 205 -8.10 -17.58 -3.42
C GLN A 205 -7.34 -18.86 -3.03
N SER A 206 -6.90 -19.64 -4.02
CA SER A 206 -6.13 -20.87 -3.83
C SER A 206 -4.64 -20.69 -4.19
N SER A 207 -4.11 -19.47 -4.21
CA SER A 207 -2.76 -19.16 -4.72
C SER A 207 -1.66 -20.02 -4.06
N THR A 208 -1.76 -20.21 -2.74
CA THR A 208 -0.83 -21.03 -1.97
C THR A 208 -0.95 -22.51 -2.34
N ALA A 209 -2.17 -23.02 -2.51
CA ALA A 209 -2.42 -24.39 -2.94
C ALA A 209 -1.84 -24.66 -4.34
N VAL A 210 -2.08 -23.74 -5.28
CA VAL A 210 -1.51 -23.78 -6.64
C VAL A 210 0.02 -23.83 -6.57
N ARG A 211 0.63 -22.94 -5.78
CA ARG A 211 2.09 -22.89 -5.61
C ARG A 211 2.66 -24.18 -5.00
N ILE A 212 1.97 -24.78 -4.02
CA ILE A 212 2.36 -26.07 -3.42
C ILE A 212 2.40 -27.17 -4.49
N LEU A 213 1.37 -27.26 -5.33
CA LEU A 213 1.31 -28.24 -6.41
C LEU A 213 2.41 -28.00 -7.46
N MET A 214 2.66 -26.74 -7.82
CA MET A 214 3.74 -26.37 -8.74
C MET A 214 5.13 -26.72 -8.20
N ASN A 215 5.38 -26.52 -6.90
CA ASN A 215 6.62 -26.94 -6.26
C ASN A 215 6.80 -28.47 -6.24
N ARG A 216 5.72 -29.24 -6.41
CA ARG A 216 5.73 -30.70 -6.56
C ARG A 216 5.76 -31.16 -8.03
N GLY A 217 5.93 -30.25 -8.98
CA GLY A 217 6.06 -30.55 -10.40
C GLY A 217 4.73 -30.61 -11.16
N VAL A 218 3.60 -30.25 -10.55
CA VAL A 218 2.33 -30.09 -11.27
C VAL A 218 2.32 -28.74 -11.96
N THR A 219 2.32 -28.72 -13.29
CA THR A 219 2.34 -27.45 -14.04
C THR A 219 1.05 -26.67 -13.86
N PHE A 220 1.12 -25.34 -14.00
CA PHE A 220 -0.06 -24.48 -13.92
C PHE A 220 -1.16 -24.92 -14.92
N ASN A 221 -0.79 -25.25 -16.15
CA ASN A 221 -1.72 -25.75 -17.16
C ASN A 221 -2.38 -27.07 -16.77
N GLN A 222 -1.67 -27.98 -16.08
CA GLN A 222 -2.28 -29.21 -15.56
C GLN A 222 -3.33 -28.92 -14.50
N ILE A 223 -3.11 -27.91 -13.64
CA ILE A 223 -4.09 -27.48 -12.63
C ILE A 223 -5.33 -26.88 -13.32
N LEU A 224 -5.11 -26.04 -14.35
CA LEU A 224 -6.21 -25.42 -15.09
C LEU A 224 -7.03 -26.42 -15.91
N ALA A 225 -6.40 -27.46 -16.44
CA ALA A 225 -7.05 -28.51 -17.24
C ALA A 225 -7.91 -29.49 -16.43
N LEU A 226 -7.85 -29.43 -15.10
CA LEU A 226 -8.76 -30.18 -14.25
C LEU A 226 -10.19 -29.70 -14.46
N ASP A 227 -11.13 -30.65 -14.45
CA ASP A 227 -12.56 -30.35 -14.32
C ASP A 227 -12.81 -29.45 -13.09
N PRO A 228 -13.77 -28.51 -13.12
CA PRO A 228 -13.97 -27.55 -12.04
C PRO A 228 -14.16 -28.17 -10.65
N ASP A 229 -14.91 -29.26 -10.53
CA ASP A 229 -15.17 -29.90 -9.23
C ASP A 229 -13.90 -30.59 -8.71
N LEU A 230 -13.19 -31.26 -9.62
CA LEU A 230 -11.91 -31.88 -9.32
C LEU A 230 -10.85 -30.85 -8.91
N ARG A 231 -10.76 -29.74 -9.64
CA ARG A 231 -9.86 -28.64 -9.32
C ARG A 231 -10.15 -28.09 -7.92
N THR A 232 -11.42 -27.87 -7.61
CA THR A 232 -11.85 -27.40 -6.29
C THR A 232 -11.40 -28.35 -5.19
N GLN A 233 -11.70 -29.64 -5.35
CA GLN A 233 -11.33 -30.69 -4.39
C GLN A 233 -9.82 -30.76 -4.16
N ILE A 234 -9.03 -30.71 -5.24
CA ILE A 234 -7.56 -30.78 -5.19
C ILE A 234 -6.96 -29.53 -4.53
N LEU A 235 -7.45 -28.34 -4.87
CA LEU A 235 -6.93 -27.09 -4.31
C LEU A 235 -7.27 -26.97 -2.81
N GLN A 236 -8.50 -27.30 -2.42
CA GLN A 236 -8.92 -27.35 -1.01
C GLN A 236 -8.14 -28.40 -0.21
N SER A 237 -7.77 -29.51 -0.84
CA SER A 237 -7.00 -30.61 -0.23
C SER A 237 -5.51 -30.55 -0.53
N SER A 238 -4.97 -29.40 -0.92
CA SER A 238 -3.57 -29.28 -1.40
C SER A 238 -2.53 -29.73 -0.38
N ALA A 239 -2.78 -29.57 0.92
CA ALA A 239 -1.92 -30.09 1.98
C ALA A 239 -1.87 -31.63 1.96
N ALA A 240 -3.03 -32.28 1.82
CA ALA A 240 -3.15 -33.73 1.69
C ALA A 240 -2.47 -34.23 0.40
N VAL A 241 -2.73 -33.58 -0.72
CA VAL A 241 -2.08 -33.91 -2.01
C VAL A 241 -0.55 -33.79 -1.87
N ASN A 242 -0.06 -32.73 -1.24
CA ASN A 242 1.36 -32.53 -0.99
C ASN A 242 1.98 -33.61 -0.09
N ILE A 243 1.26 -34.08 0.93
CA ILE A 243 1.69 -35.20 1.78
C ILE A 243 1.86 -36.45 0.93
N LEU A 244 0.86 -36.81 0.12
CA LEU A 244 0.90 -38.00 -0.74
C LEU A 244 2.05 -37.90 -1.76
N MET A 245 2.19 -36.75 -2.43
CA MET A 245 3.28 -36.52 -3.38
C MET A 245 4.67 -36.53 -2.73
N SER A 246 4.78 -36.18 -1.45
CA SER A 246 6.03 -36.31 -0.69
C SER A 246 6.45 -37.76 -0.43
N ARG A 247 5.54 -38.71 -0.64
CA ARG A 247 5.72 -40.15 -0.49
C ARG A 247 5.62 -40.90 -1.82
N ASN A 248 6.02 -40.22 -2.90
CA ASN A 248 6.08 -40.78 -4.25
C ASN A 248 4.72 -41.22 -4.83
N VAL A 249 3.58 -40.83 -4.23
CA VAL A 249 2.28 -40.94 -4.90
C VAL A 249 2.20 -39.84 -5.95
N THR A 250 2.19 -40.22 -7.22
CA THR A 250 2.15 -39.26 -8.32
C THR A 250 0.82 -38.53 -8.38
N PHE A 251 0.82 -37.31 -8.92
CA PHE A 251 -0.41 -36.54 -9.10
C PHE A 251 -1.45 -37.32 -9.92
N ASN A 252 -1.02 -37.99 -10.99
CA ASN A 252 -1.90 -38.82 -11.82
C ASN A 252 -2.51 -40.01 -11.06
N GLN A 253 -1.79 -40.62 -10.12
CA GLN A 253 -2.36 -41.67 -9.26
C GLN A 253 -3.49 -41.13 -8.38
N ILE A 254 -3.35 -39.92 -7.84
CA ILE A 254 -4.40 -39.26 -7.05
C ILE A 254 -5.61 -38.94 -7.94
N LEU A 255 -5.38 -38.44 -9.16
CA LEU A 255 -6.45 -38.13 -10.10
C LEU A 255 -7.18 -39.38 -10.62
N ALA A 256 -6.51 -40.52 -10.73
CA ALA A 256 -7.09 -41.77 -11.24
C ALA A 256 -8.08 -42.44 -10.27
N LEU A 257 -8.09 -42.04 -8.99
CA LEU A 257 -9.07 -42.51 -8.01
C LEU A 257 -10.48 -42.06 -8.42
N ASP A 258 -11.49 -42.89 -8.13
CA ASP A 258 -12.88 -42.43 -8.20
C ASP A 258 -13.13 -41.29 -7.18
N PRO A 259 -14.14 -40.43 -7.41
CA PRO A 259 -14.33 -39.23 -6.61
C PRO A 259 -14.50 -39.48 -5.10
N ASP A 260 -15.22 -40.55 -4.73
CA ASP A 260 -15.53 -40.87 -3.33
C ASP A 260 -14.28 -41.39 -2.62
N LEU A 261 -13.59 -42.34 -3.24
CA LEU A 261 -12.32 -42.86 -2.74
C LEU A 261 -11.26 -41.77 -2.64
N ARG A 262 -11.17 -40.87 -3.64
CA ARG A 262 -10.25 -39.72 -3.59
C ARG A 262 -10.55 -38.84 -2.38
N THR A 263 -11.82 -38.56 -2.13
CA THR A 263 -12.24 -37.77 -0.95
C THR A 263 -11.78 -38.44 0.34
N GLN A 264 -12.06 -39.73 0.51
CA GLN A 264 -11.68 -40.48 1.71
C GLN A 264 -10.17 -40.50 1.93
N ILE A 265 -9.40 -40.76 0.87
CA ILE A 265 -7.93 -40.77 0.92
C ILE A 265 -7.36 -39.39 1.25
N LEU A 266 -7.88 -38.32 0.65
CA LEU A 266 -7.41 -36.96 0.93
C LEU A 266 -7.72 -36.55 2.39
N GLN A 267 -8.91 -36.88 2.88
CA GLN A 267 -9.28 -36.67 4.29
C GLN A 267 -8.43 -37.51 5.26
N SER A 268 -8.00 -38.69 4.83
CA SER A 268 -7.19 -39.64 5.61
C SER A 268 -5.70 -39.59 5.26
N SER A 269 -5.22 -38.50 4.66
CA SER A 269 -3.86 -38.43 4.08
C SER A 269 -2.73 -38.69 5.06
N ILE A 270 -2.91 -38.36 6.35
CA ILE A 270 -1.95 -38.70 7.41
C ILE A 270 -1.90 -40.21 7.67
N THR A 271 -3.05 -40.88 7.73
CA THR A 271 -3.12 -42.33 7.87
C THR A 271 -2.48 -43.01 6.66
N VAL A 272 -2.78 -42.53 5.46
CA VAL A 272 -2.17 -43.02 4.21
C VAL A 272 -0.64 -42.83 4.24
N MET A 273 -0.16 -41.66 4.67
CA MET A 273 1.27 -41.40 4.84
C MET A 273 1.93 -42.39 5.80
N ILE A 274 1.31 -42.67 6.96
CA ILE A 274 1.84 -43.62 7.94
C ILE A 274 1.94 -45.02 7.33
N ARG A 275 0.93 -45.47 6.58
CA ARG A 275 0.95 -46.78 5.92
C ARG A 275 2.03 -46.86 4.83
N LEU A 276 2.21 -45.80 4.04
CA LEU A 276 3.31 -45.70 3.07
C LEU A 276 4.68 -45.75 3.77
N ASP A 277 4.83 -45.07 4.90
CA ASP A 277 6.07 -45.09 5.71
C ASP A 277 6.33 -46.45 6.37
N GLN A 278 5.29 -47.27 6.57
CA GLN A 278 5.37 -48.67 7.01
C GLN A 278 5.68 -49.65 5.88
N GLY A 279 5.78 -49.18 4.64
CA GLY A 279 6.15 -49.98 3.47
C GLY A 279 4.98 -50.59 2.70
N GLU A 280 3.73 -50.24 3.04
CA GLU A 280 2.59 -50.62 2.21
C GLU A 280 2.65 -49.92 0.85
N THR A 281 2.25 -50.61 -0.22
CA THR A 281 2.21 -49.99 -1.55
C THR A 281 0.97 -49.12 -1.69
N TRP A 282 1.02 -48.15 -2.61
CA TRP A 282 -0.16 -47.32 -2.94
C TRP A 282 -1.39 -48.16 -3.31
N ASN A 283 -1.19 -49.24 -4.06
CA ASN A 283 -2.28 -50.12 -4.48
C ASN A 283 -2.88 -50.90 -3.29
N ASP A 284 -2.04 -51.33 -2.35
CA ASP A 284 -2.52 -52.00 -1.13
C ASP A 284 -3.38 -51.04 -0.31
N ILE A 285 -2.92 -49.81 -0.12
CA ILE A 285 -3.67 -48.81 0.65
C ILE A 285 -5.01 -48.51 -0.02
N VAL A 286 -5.00 -48.26 -1.33
CA VAL A 286 -6.20 -47.98 -2.13
C VAL A 286 -7.24 -49.11 -2.00
N ALA A 287 -6.83 -50.37 -1.98
CA ALA A 287 -7.75 -51.50 -1.87
C ALA A 287 -8.43 -51.64 -0.48
N HIS A 288 -7.96 -50.91 0.54
CA HIS A 288 -8.50 -50.96 1.91
C HIS A 288 -9.42 -49.78 2.26
N PHE A 289 -9.59 -48.82 1.35
CA PHE A 289 -10.56 -47.73 1.47
C PHE A 289 -11.77 -48.05 0.59
#